data_AF-A0A849B910-F1
#
_entry.id   AF-A0A849B910-F1
#
_cell.length_a   1.000
_cell.length_b   1.000
_cell.length_c   1.000
_cell.angle_alpha   90.00
_cell.angle_beta   90.00
_cell.angle_gamma   90.00
#
_symmetry.space_group_name_H-M   'P 1'
#
loop_
_entity.id
_entity.type
_entity.pdbx_description
1 polymer ?
#
loop_
_entity_poly.entity_id
_entity_poly.type
_entity_poly.pdbx_seq_one_letter_code
_entity_poly.pdbx_strand_id
1 'polypeptide(L)'
;MATTYSLAKALKTVRKARGLSQEAFSDVSSRTYMSTLERDLKSPTLHKLAELCEVMKIHPLTLLTLAYAGDSEQKADHLLMLVRQELKELAVDDSGQR
;
A
#
# COMPACT_ATOMS: atom_id res chain seq x y z
N MET A 1 -8.82 5.16 -20.08
CA MET A 1 -7.47 5.54 -19.59
C MET A 1 -7.03 4.46 -18.64
N ALA A 2 -5.91 3.80 -18.88
CA ALA A 2 -5.42 2.75 -17.99
C ALA A 2 -5.12 3.38 -16.62
N THR A 3 -5.87 3.00 -15.58
CA THR A 3 -5.54 3.37 -14.21
C THR A 3 -4.32 2.54 -13.83
N THR A 4 -3.11 3.05 -14.08
CA THR A 4 -1.89 2.34 -13.73
C THR A 4 -1.71 2.42 -12.21
N TYR A 5 -2.20 1.40 -11.51
CA TYR A 5 -1.90 1.20 -10.09
C TYR A 5 -0.40 1.05 -9.92
N SER A 6 0.19 1.74 -8.95
CA SER A 6 1.64 1.68 -8.77
C SER A 6 2.01 1.70 -7.29
N LEU A 7 2.28 0.51 -6.77
CA LEU A 7 2.83 0.33 -5.43
C LEU A 7 4.22 0.98 -5.32
N ALA A 8 5.04 0.85 -6.38
CA ALA A 8 6.35 1.48 -6.47
C ALA A 8 6.27 3.01 -6.28
N LYS A 9 5.34 3.68 -6.98
CA LYS A 9 5.11 5.11 -6.85
C LYS A 9 4.62 5.46 -5.44
N ALA A 10 3.63 4.75 -4.92
CA ALA A 10 3.08 4.98 -3.59
C ALA A 10 4.17 4.86 -2.50
N LEU A 11 5.00 3.83 -2.57
CA LEU A 11 6.11 3.59 -1.63
C LEU A 11 7.09 4.77 -1.63
N LYS A 12 7.49 5.20 -2.82
CA LYS A 12 8.40 6.33 -3.00
C LYS A 12 7.79 7.65 -2.52
N THR A 13 6.50 7.87 -2.78
CA THR A 13 5.78 9.08 -2.34
C THR A 13 5.74 9.15 -0.82
N VAL A 14 5.28 8.08 -0.14
CA VAL A 14 5.20 8.06 1.32
C VAL A 14 6.60 8.21 1.94
N ARG A 15 7.59 7.46 1.45
CA ARG A 15 8.96 7.55 1.98
C ARG A 15 9.49 8.99 1.91
N LYS A 16 9.32 9.65 0.78
CA LYS A 16 9.75 11.05 0.61
C LYS A 16 8.96 12.01 1.49
N ALA A 17 7.65 11.85 1.61
CA ALA A 17 6.81 12.66 2.49
C ALA A 17 7.21 12.53 3.96
N ARG A 18 7.76 11.37 4.36
CA ARG A 18 8.33 11.13 5.69
C ARG A 18 9.79 11.59 5.84
N GLY A 19 10.41 12.13 4.80
CA GLY A 19 11.82 12.57 4.84
C GLY A 19 12.84 11.42 4.97
N LEU A 20 12.45 10.19 4.63
CA LEU A 20 13.29 9.00 4.84
C LEU A 20 14.17 8.72 3.63
N SER A 21 15.44 8.36 3.87
CA SER A 21 16.30 7.76 2.84
C SER A 21 15.89 6.29 2.59
N GLN A 22 16.40 5.67 1.52
CA GLN A 22 16.21 4.22 1.32
C GLN A 22 16.96 3.38 2.36
N GLU A 23 18.00 3.94 2.99
CA GLU A 23 18.81 3.27 4.02
C GLU A 23 18.12 3.23 5.38
N ALA A 24 17.12 4.10 5.59
CA ALA A 24 16.28 4.08 6.78
C ALA A 24 15.50 2.77 6.99
N PHE A 25 15.49 1.88 5.98
CA PHE A 25 14.82 0.58 6.02
C PHE A 25 15.78 -0.58 6.31
N SER A 26 17.04 -0.30 6.62
CA SER A 26 18.11 -1.32 6.71
C SER A 26 17.82 -2.47 7.66
N ASP A 27 17.04 -2.26 8.72
CA ASP A 27 16.63 -3.31 9.66
C ASP A 27 15.65 -4.34 9.04
N VAL A 28 14.86 -3.92 8.04
CA VAL A 28 13.80 -4.74 7.44
C VAL A 28 14.05 -5.06 5.96
N SER A 29 14.94 -4.32 5.29
CA SER A 29 15.14 -4.38 3.85
C SER A 29 16.48 -3.77 3.43
N SER A 30 17.17 -4.41 2.48
CA SER A 30 18.38 -3.82 1.91
C SER A 30 18.06 -2.59 1.06
N ARG A 31 18.98 -1.61 1.04
CA ARG A 31 18.88 -0.43 0.15
C ARG A 31 18.64 -0.82 -1.31
N THR A 32 19.33 -1.87 -1.78
CA THR A 32 19.15 -2.38 -3.15
C THR A 32 17.74 -2.91 -3.37
N TYR A 33 17.20 -3.68 -2.41
CA TYR A 33 15.82 -4.18 -2.53
C TYR A 33 14.81 -3.02 -2.49
N MET A 34 14.97 -2.05 -1.58
CA MET A 34 14.15 -0.82 -1.59
C MET A 34 14.19 -0.10 -2.95
N SER A 35 15.37 0.04 -3.54
CA SER A 35 15.52 0.63 -4.88
C SER A 35 14.82 -0.20 -5.97
N THR A 36 14.80 -1.52 -5.87
CA THR A 36 14.04 -2.36 -6.83
C THR A 36 12.53 -2.22 -6.65
N LEU A 37 12.04 -2.10 -5.42
CA LEU A 37 10.62 -1.89 -5.15
C LEU A 37 10.14 -0.54 -5.69
N GLU A 38 10.88 0.53 -5.45
CA GLU A 38 10.51 1.89 -5.92
C GLU A 38 10.63 2.09 -7.44
N ARG A 39 11.25 1.13 -8.14
CA ARG A 39 11.37 1.10 -9.60
C ARG A 39 10.46 0.08 -10.26
N ASP A 40 9.57 -0.54 -9.49
CA ASP A 40 8.60 -1.53 -9.99
C ASP A 40 9.26 -2.78 -10.60
N LEU A 41 10.47 -3.12 -10.14
CA LEU A 41 11.24 -4.28 -10.63
C LEU A 41 10.94 -5.55 -9.83
N LYS A 42 10.36 -5.41 -8.64
CA LYS A 42 9.95 -6.52 -7.75
C LYS A 42 8.70 -6.13 -6.98
N SER A 43 7.86 -7.12 -6.70
CA SER A 43 6.71 -6.98 -5.81
C SER A 43 7.05 -7.54 -4.42
N PRO A 44 6.76 -6.81 -3.34
CA PRO A 44 6.93 -7.33 -1.99
C PRO A 44 5.78 -8.27 -1.63
N THR A 45 6.00 -9.19 -0.69
CA THR A 45 4.90 -9.91 -0.04
C THR A 45 4.11 -8.98 0.88
N LEU A 46 2.91 -9.37 1.28
CA LEU A 46 2.11 -8.58 2.24
C LEU A 46 2.85 -8.39 3.58
N HIS A 47 3.52 -9.43 4.08
CA HIS A 47 4.33 -9.33 5.30
C HIS A 47 5.46 -8.31 5.15
N LYS A 48 6.21 -8.37 4.03
CA LYS A 48 7.26 -7.39 3.75
C LYS A 48 6.70 -5.97 3.62
N LEU A 49 5.53 -5.82 3.00
CA LEU A 49 4.85 -4.53 2.90
C LEU A 49 4.53 -3.96 4.29
N ALA A 50 4.08 -4.80 5.23
CA ALA A 50 3.79 -4.39 6.60
C ALA A 50 5.05 -3.87 7.32
N GLU A 51 6.15 -4.60 7.27
CA GLU A 51 7.44 -4.17 7.86
C GLU A 51 7.92 -2.83 7.30
N LEU A 52 7.79 -2.62 5.98
CA LEU A 52 8.13 -1.32 5.36
C LEU A 52 7.21 -0.19 5.84
N CYS A 53 5.93 -0.47 6.03
CA CYS A 53 4.95 0.51 6.49
C CYS A 53 5.17 0.91 7.96
N GLU A 54 5.69 0.01 8.79
CA GLU A 54 6.10 0.31 10.17
C GLU A 54 7.19 1.36 10.22
N VAL A 55 8.24 1.22 9.40
CA VAL A 55 9.33 2.23 9.28
C VAL A 55 8.76 3.59 8.84
N MET A 56 7.81 3.58 7.91
CA MET A 56 7.14 4.80 7.43
C MET A 56 6.04 5.34 8.37
N LYS A 57 5.75 4.63 9.48
CA LYS A 57 4.68 4.95 10.44
C LYS A 57 3.33 5.17 9.75
N ILE A 58 2.92 4.21 8.92
CA ILE A 58 1.61 4.18 8.27
C ILE A 58 1.02 2.76 8.33
N HIS A 59 -0.29 2.64 8.18
CA HIS A 59 -0.93 1.34 7.99
C HIS A 59 -0.73 0.87 6.53
N PRO A 60 -0.54 -0.42 6.24
CA PRO A 60 -0.36 -0.92 4.87
C PRO A 60 -1.53 -0.57 3.94
N LEU A 61 -2.75 -0.53 4.48
CA LEU A 61 -3.93 -0.12 3.71
C LEU A 61 -3.83 1.34 3.23
N THR A 62 -3.20 2.24 3.99
CA THR A 62 -2.95 3.63 3.54
C THR A 62 -2.07 3.66 2.29
N LEU A 63 -1.03 2.83 2.27
CA LEU A 63 -0.14 2.71 1.12
C LEU A 63 -0.86 2.12 -0.10
N LEU A 64 -1.67 1.09 0.11
CA LEU A 64 -2.49 0.48 -0.95
C LEU A 64 -3.52 1.48 -1.49
N THR A 65 -4.24 2.20 -0.64
CA THR A 65 -5.16 3.27 -1.08
C THR A 65 -4.45 4.28 -1.98
N LEU A 66 -3.24 4.72 -1.61
CA LEU A 66 -2.45 5.62 -2.46
C LEU A 66 -2.03 4.98 -3.79
N ALA A 67 -1.71 3.68 -3.80
CA ALA A 67 -1.36 2.96 -5.02
C ALA A 67 -2.55 2.85 -6.00
N TYR A 68 -3.78 2.75 -5.50
CA TYR A 68 -5.00 2.62 -6.29
C TYR A 68 -5.61 3.98 -6.69
N ALA A 69 -5.65 4.94 -5.76
CA ALA A 69 -6.29 6.25 -5.94
C ALA A 69 -5.34 7.33 -6.48
N GLY A 70 -4.03 7.14 -6.33
CA GLY A 70 -3.05 8.21 -6.51
C GLY A 70 -3.30 9.36 -5.53
N ASP A 71 -2.96 10.58 -5.94
CA ASP A 71 -3.07 11.77 -5.08
C ASP A 71 -4.48 12.39 -5.07
N SER A 72 -5.52 11.67 -5.52
CA SER A 72 -6.91 12.16 -5.55
C SER A 72 -7.69 11.73 -4.32
N GLU A 73 -8.05 12.70 -3.50
CA GLU A 73 -8.89 12.52 -2.30
C GLU A 73 -10.25 11.90 -2.65
N GLN A 74 -10.91 12.38 -3.71
CA GLN A 74 -12.21 11.85 -4.14
C GLN A 74 -12.14 10.37 -4.54
N LYS A 75 -11.05 9.96 -5.20
CA LYS A 75 -10.84 8.55 -5.56
C LYS A 75 -10.55 7.70 -4.32
N ALA A 76 -9.80 8.24 -3.36
CA ALA A 76 -9.50 7.56 -2.11
C ALA A 76 -10.77 7.33 -1.30
N ASP A 77 -11.62 8.35 -1.16
CA ASP A 77 -12.91 8.26 -0.45
C ASP A 77 -13.83 7.24 -1.10
N HIS A 78 -13.99 7.29 -2.43
CA HIS A 78 -14.79 6.32 -3.16
C HIS A 78 -14.27 4.89 -2.97
N LEU A 79 -12.95 4.70 -3.04
CA LEU A 79 -12.33 3.39 -2.82
C LEU A 79 -12.58 2.86 -1.40
N LEU A 80 -12.44 3.69 -0.38
CA LEU A 80 -12.68 3.29 1.01
C LEU A 80 -14.16 2.95 1.27
N MET A 81 -15.08 3.69 0.65
CA MET A 81 -16.51 3.36 0.70
C MET A 81 -16.81 2.01 0.03
N LEU A 82 -16.26 1.78 -1.17
CA LEU A 82 -16.41 0.51 -1.90
C LEU A 82 -15.88 -0.67 -1.09
N VAL A 83 -14.63 -0.61 -0.62
CA VAL A 83 -14.02 -1.68 0.19
C VAL A 83 -14.85 -1.96 1.45
N ARG A 84 -15.39 -0.92 2.10
CA ARG A 84 -16.25 -1.10 3.28
C ARG A 84 -17.56 -1.81 2.94
N GLN A 85 -18.14 -1.56 1.77
CA GLN A 85 -19.33 -2.25 1.30
C GLN A 85 -19.02 -3.73 1.00
N GLU A 86 -17.97 -4.00 0.22
CA GLU A 86 -17.54 -5.35 -0.14
C GLU A 86 -17.25 -6.19 1.11
N LEU A 87 -16.58 -5.62 2.12
CA LEU A 87 -16.32 -6.30 3.39
C LEU A 87 -17.61 -6.68 4.14
N LYS A 88 -18.66 -5.85 4.07
CA LYS A 88 -19.96 -6.19 4.67
C LYS A 88 -20.63 -7.33 3.92
N GLU A 89 -20.60 -7.30 2.59
CA GLU A 89 -21.18 -8.35 1.74
C GLU A 89 -20.50 -9.70 2.01
N LEU A 90 -19.17 -9.73 2.06
CA LEU A 90 -18.39 -10.94 2.35
C LEU A 90 -18.52 -11.42 3.80
N ALA A 91 -18.74 -10.52 4.75
CA ALA A 91 -18.95 -10.88 6.16
C ALA A 91 -20.33 -11.51 6.44
N VAL A 92 -21.32 -11.28 5.56
CA VAL A 92 -22.67 -11.85 5.71
C VAL A 92 -22.71 -13.34 5.30
N ASP A 93 -21.78 -13.78 4.44
CA ASP A 93 -21.74 -15.15 3.91
C ASP A 93 -21.19 -16.22 4.90
N ASP A 94 -20.53 -15.84 5.99
CA ASP A 94 -20.00 -16.80 6.99
C ASP A 94 -21.07 -17.26 8.02
N SER A 95 -22.23 -16.60 8.05
CA SER A 95 -23.32 -16.87 9.00
C SER A 95 -24.45 -17.78 8.46
N GLY A 96 -24.35 -18.28 7.23
CA GLY A 96 -25.51 -18.79 6.48
C GLY A 96 -25.50 -20.22 5.97
N GLN A 97 -24.50 -21.05 6.26
CA GLN A 97 -24.47 -22.46 5.80
C GLN A 97 -24.03 -23.40 6.93
N ARG A 98 -24.99 -23.78 7.78
CA ARG A 98 -25.00 -25.03 8.53
C ARG A 98 -26.31 -25.76 8.24
#